data_AF-A0A956P152-F1
#
_entry.id   AF-A0A956P152-F1
#
_cell.length_a   1.000
_cell.length_b   1.000
_cell.length_c   1.000
_cell.angle_alpha   90.00
_cell.angle_beta   90.00
_cell.angle_gamma   90.00
#
_symmetry.space_group_name_H-M   'P 1'
#
loop_
_entity.id
_entity.type
_entity.pdbx_description
1 polymer ?
#
loop_
_entity_poly.entity_id
_entity_poly.type
_entity_poly.pdbx_seq_one_letter_code
_entity_poly.pdbx_strand_id
1 'polypeptide(L)'
;YQELNVPHPVFVAIEKAGPALAWLGYLVNIGAIAGLASVVLVMLMGQPRIFYAMSRDGLLPPLFGRVHPKFQTPWVATVITGSVAALIAGLFPIGLLGELVSIGTLLAFVIVCGGILVLRRVQPDLPRPFRTPWVPVVPVLGILVCGYLMSGLPRDTWIRLLVWMGLGMVIYFGYGMRHSVLARRGGEGSSAP
;
A
#
# COMPACT_ATOMS: atom_id res chain seq x y z
N TYR A 1 10.12 9.98 -30.16
CA TYR A 1 9.59 9.42 -28.90
C TYR A 1 10.48 8.34 -28.25
N GLN A 2 11.68 8.01 -28.78
CA GLN A 2 12.53 6.95 -28.21
C GLN A 2 13.55 7.37 -27.13
N GLU A 3 13.64 8.68 -26.81
CA GLU A 3 14.64 9.20 -25.87
C GLU A 3 14.08 9.62 -24.49
N LEU A 4 12.81 9.32 -24.18
CA LEU A 4 12.18 9.66 -22.89
C LEU A 4 12.12 8.49 -21.88
N ASN A 5 12.55 7.28 -22.25
CA ASN A 5 12.61 6.16 -21.30
C ASN A 5 13.91 6.20 -20.47
N VAL A 6 14.16 7.34 -19.85
CA VAL A 6 15.33 7.62 -19.01
C VAL A 6 14.87 7.90 -17.58
N PRO A 7 15.69 7.64 -16.55
CA PRO A 7 15.27 7.79 -15.15
C PRO A 7 14.80 9.21 -14.75
N HIS A 8 15.12 10.23 -15.55
CA HIS A 8 14.83 11.65 -15.30
C HIS A 8 14.31 12.35 -16.58
N PRO A 9 13.12 11.97 -17.09
CA PRO A 9 12.65 12.38 -18.41
C PRO A 9 12.28 13.87 -18.50
N VAL A 10 11.83 14.46 -17.38
CA VAL A 10 11.52 15.90 -17.29
C VAL A 10 12.79 16.73 -17.43
N PHE A 11 13.91 16.29 -16.84
CA PHE A 11 15.19 16.97 -16.98
C PHE A 11 15.72 16.89 -18.41
N VAL A 12 15.67 15.70 -19.02
CA VAL A 12 16.10 15.50 -20.42
C VAL A 12 15.25 16.33 -21.39
N ALA A 13 13.95 16.50 -21.12
CA ALA A 13 13.10 17.38 -21.90
C ALA A 13 13.51 18.86 -21.81
N ILE A 14 13.92 19.33 -20.63
CA ILE A 14 14.39 20.71 -20.40
C ILE A 14 15.74 20.95 -21.10
N GLU A 15 16.65 19.99 -21.05
CA GLU A 15 17.95 20.06 -21.73
C GLU A 15 17.79 20.14 -23.25
N LYS A 16 16.86 19.34 -23.81
CA LYS A 16 16.52 19.37 -25.24
C LYS A 16 15.75 20.62 -25.68
N ALA A 17 15.05 21.29 -24.77
CA ALA A 17 14.31 22.53 -25.06
C ALA A 17 15.24 23.76 -25.25
N GLY A 18 16.52 23.64 -24.86
CA GLY A 18 17.57 24.60 -25.19
C GLY A 18 18.31 25.17 -23.97
N PRO A 19 19.51 25.76 -24.18
CA PRO A 19 20.39 26.22 -23.10
C PRO A 19 19.82 27.37 -22.26
N ALA A 20 18.84 28.12 -22.79
CA ALA A 20 18.12 29.16 -22.05
C ALA A 20 17.30 28.61 -20.86
N LEU A 21 16.95 27.32 -20.88
CA LEU A 21 16.16 26.65 -19.84
C LEU A 21 17.02 25.86 -18.83
N ALA A 22 18.34 25.88 -18.93
CA ALA A 22 19.22 25.09 -18.07
C ALA A 22 19.06 25.42 -16.56
N TRP A 23 18.75 26.69 -16.23
CA TRP A 23 18.46 27.11 -14.85
C TRP A 23 17.23 26.40 -14.26
N LEU A 24 16.23 26.09 -15.08
CA LEU A 24 15.03 25.37 -14.67
C LEU A 24 15.33 23.90 -14.37
N GLY A 25 16.27 23.29 -15.10
CA GLY A 25 16.71 21.91 -14.87
C GLY A 25 17.31 21.72 -13.47
N TYR A 26 18.10 22.68 -12.98
CA TYR A 26 18.64 22.65 -11.62
C TYR A 26 17.54 22.72 -10.55
N LEU A 27 16.57 23.63 -10.69
CA LEU A 27 15.45 23.75 -9.77
C LEU A 27 14.57 22.50 -9.77
N VAL A 28 14.30 21.93 -10.94
CA VAL A 28 13.51 20.71 -11.09
C VAL A 28 14.21 19.50 -10.46
N ASN A 29 15.54 19.36 -10.63
CA ASN A 29 16.28 18.27 -10.00
C ASN A 29 16.29 18.37 -8.47
N ILE A 30 16.52 19.57 -7.91
CA ILE A 30 16.45 19.78 -6.45
C ILE A 30 15.04 19.46 -5.95
N GLY A 31 14.01 19.95 -6.65
CA GLY A 31 12.61 19.68 -6.32
C GLY A 31 12.26 18.18 -6.40
N ALA A 32 12.75 17.48 -7.43
CA ALA A 32 12.54 16.05 -7.60
C ALA A 32 13.20 15.25 -6.47
N ILE A 33 14.45 15.55 -6.11
CA ILE A 33 15.15 14.89 -5.01
C ILE A 33 14.42 15.12 -3.68
N ALA A 34 14.07 16.37 -3.37
CA ALA A 34 13.35 16.71 -2.14
C ALA A 34 11.95 16.05 -2.08
N GLY A 35 11.23 16.05 -3.21
CA GLY A 35 9.91 15.44 -3.34
C GLY A 35 9.95 13.92 -3.17
N LEU A 36 10.86 13.24 -3.88
CA LEU A 36 11.03 11.79 -3.77
C LEU A 36 11.47 11.36 -2.37
N ALA A 37 12.40 12.11 -1.75
CA ALA A 37 12.83 11.84 -0.38
C ALA A 37 11.67 11.95 0.63
N SER A 38 10.81 12.98 0.48
CA SER A 38 9.62 13.15 1.31
C SER A 38 8.63 11.99 1.14
N VAL A 39 8.34 11.58 -0.11
CA VAL A 39 7.43 10.45 -0.39
C VAL A 39 7.96 9.15 0.21
N VAL A 40 9.25 8.86 0.07
CA VAL A 40 9.89 7.67 0.67
C VAL A 40 9.74 7.68 2.18
N LEU A 41 9.98 8.82 2.83
CA LEU A 41 9.84 8.96 4.29
C LEU A 41 8.40 8.69 4.74
N VAL A 42 7.40 9.27 4.06
CA VAL A 42 5.97 9.06 4.36
C VAL A 42 5.59 7.58 4.22
N MET A 43 6.04 6.92 3.15
CA MET A 43 5.75 5.51 2.91
C MET A 43 6.38 4.59 3.97
N LEU A 44 7.65 4.83 4.32
CA LEU A 44 8.35 4.07 5.36
C LEU A 44 7.75 4.27 6.77
N MET A 45 7.15 5.42 7.05
CA MET A 45 6.43 5.64 8.31
C MET A 45 5.03 5.00 8.34
N GLY A 46 4.39 4.83 7.18
CA GLY A 46 3.06 4.22 7.08
C GLY A 46 3.06 2.72 7.35
N GLN A 47 4.01 1.99 6.76
CA GLN A 47 4.05 0.52 6.80
C GLN A 47 4.14 -0.07 8.24
N PRO A 48 5.00 0.43 9.15
CA PRO A 48 5.10 -0.11 10.51
C PRO A 48 3.80 0.01 11.31
N ARG A 49 2.96 1.01 11.03
CA ARG A 49 1.66 1.19 11.72
C ARG A 49 0.66 0.12 11.33
N ILE A 50 0.66 -0.29 10.07
CA ILE A 50 -0.18 -1.39 9.58
C ILE A 50 0.25 -2.69 10.25
N PHE A 51 1.55 -2.97 10.31
CA PHE A 51 2.07 -4.16 11.00
C PHE A 51 1.81 -4.16 12.50
N TYR A 52 1.91 -2.99 13.15
CA TYR A 52 1.54 -2.83 14.54
C TYR A 52 0.05 -3.15 14.78
N ALA A 53 -0.86 -2.61 13.96
CA ALA A 53 -2.29 -2.90 14.05
C ALA A 53 -2.58 -4.39 13.81
N MET A 54 -1.99 -4.99 12.77
CA MET A 54 -2.14 -6.43 12.48
C MET A 54 -1.60 -7.32 13.60
N SER A 55 -0.47 -6.94 14.23
CA SER A 55 0.10 -7.66 15.37
C SER A 55 -0.79 -7.54 16.61
N ARG A 56 -1.35 -6.36 16.87
CA ARG A 56 -2.32 -6.13 17.95
C ARG A 56 -3.60 -6.96 17.76
N ASP A 57 -4.02 -7.14 16.51
CA ASP A 57 -5.19 -7.95 16.15
C ASP A 57 -4.89 -9.47 16.16
N GLY A 58 -3.64 -9.87 16.46
CA GLY A 58 -3.19 -11.26 16.58
C GLY A 58 -2.87 -11.95 15.25
N LEU A 59 -2.86 -11.20 14.14
CA LEU A 59 -2.61 -11.72 12.79
C LEU A 59 -1.12 -11.90 12.47
N LEU A 60 -0.24 -11.19 13.18
CA LEU A 60 1.21 -11.26 13.04
C LEU A 60 1.89 -11.49 14.39
N PRO A 61 3.11 -12.08 14.42
CA PRO A 61 3.85 -12.31 15.66
C PRO A 61 3.99 -11.05 16.52
N PRO A 62 3.97 -11.17 17.87
CA PRO A 62 3.99 -10.02 18.79
C PRO A 62 5.26 -9.18 18.70
N LEU A 63 6.30 -9.70 18.04
CA LEU A 63 7.53 -8.97 17.75
C LEU A 63 7.28 -7.68 16.95
N PHE A 64 6.35 -7.71 15.98
CA PHE A 64 5.98 -6.55 15.17
C PHE A 64 5.15 -5.52 15.97
N GLY A 65 4.55 -5.94 17.08
CA GLY A 65 3.81 -5.11 18.01
C GLY A 65 4.65 -4.44 19.10
N ARG A 66 5.96 -4.73 19.19
CA ARG A 66 6.82 -4.15 20.23
C ARG A 66 7.07 -2.67 19.99
N VAL A 67 6.57 -1.86 20.92
CA VAL A 67 6.70 -0.41 20.91
C VAL A 67 7.88 0.01 21.79
N HIS A 68 8.67 0.99 21.34
CA HIS A 68 9.76 1.54 22.13
C HIS A 68 9.22 2.32 23.35
N PRO A 69 9.70 2.07 24.59
CA PRO A 69 9.13 2.67 25.81
C PRO A 69 9.21 4.20 25.85
N LYS A 70 10.26 4.80 25.27
CA LYS A 70 10.45 6.27 25.23
C LYS A 70 9.84 6.96 24.01
N PHE A 71 9.84 6.30 22.84
CA PHE A 71 9.45 6.93 21.57
C PHE A 71 8.05 6.52 21.11
N GLN A 72 7.44 5.53 21.77
CA GLN A 72 6.12 5.00 21.45
C GLN A 72 5.97 4.57 19.97
N THR A 73 7.08 4.19 19.33
CA THR A 73 7.12 3.74 17.93
C THR A 73 7.41 2.24 17.80
N PRO A 74 6.85 1.56 16.78
CA PRO A 74 7.11 0.14 16.49
C PRO A 74 8.48 -0.03 15.82
N TRP A 75 9.55 0.19 16.58
CA TRP A 75 10.92 0.28 16.07
C TRP A 75 11.40 -1.00 15.35
N VAL A 76 10.98 -2.18 15.83
CA VAL A 76 11.34 -3.46 15.20
C VAL A 76 10.72 -3.56 13.80
N ALA A 77 9.44 -3.22 13.68
CA ALA A 77 8.76 -3.21 12.39
C ALA A 77 9.40 -2.21 11.43
N THR A 78 9.79 -1.02 11.91
CA THR A 78 10.50 0.00 11.12
C THR A 78 11.85 -0.49 10.61
N VAL A 79 12.69 -1.08 11.46
CA VAL A 79 14.02 -1.55 11.06
C VAL A 79 13.93 -2.70 10.08
N ILE A 80 13.02 -3.66 10.30
CA ILE A 80 12.82 -4.80 9.40
C ILE A 80 12.32 -4.31 8.04
N THR A 81 11.26 -3.50 8.02
CA THR A 81 10.66 -3.01 6.76
C THR A 81 11.61 -2.10 5.99
N GLY A 82 12.31 -1.19 6.67
CA GLY A 82 13.32 -0.32 6.06
C GLY A 82 14.49 -1.12 5.47
N SER A 83 15.01 -2.11 6.20
CA SER A 83 16.08 -2.98 5.71
C SER A 83 15.65 -3.79 4.48
N VAL A 84 14.45 -4.39 4.53
CA VAL A 84 13.90 -5.16 3.40
C VAL A 84 13.64 -4.24 2.21
N ALA A 85 13.09 -3.05 2.42
CA ALA A 85 12.87 -2.07 1.36
C ALA A 85 14.20 -1.63 0.71
N ALA A 86 15.24 -1.37 1.50
CA ALA A 86 16.57 -1.02 0.99
C ALA A 86 17.18 -2.14 0.14
N LEU A 87 17.06 -3.40 0.59
CA LEU A 87 17.52 -4.56 -0.17
C LEU A 87 16.76 -4.71 -1.49
N ILE A 88 15.43 -4.63 -1.45
CA ILE A 88 14.60 -4.79 -2.65
C ILE A 88 14.87 -3.65 -3.65
N ALA A 89 15.00 -2.41 -3.16
CA ALA A 89 15.31 -1.25 -4.00
C ALA A 89 16.70 -1.35 -4.67
N GLY A 90 17.68 -2.00 -4.03
CA GLY A 90 19.01 -2.21 -4.59
C GLY A 90 19.12 -3.41 -5.54
N LEU A 91 18.27 -4.44 -5.37
CA LEU A 91 18.37 -5.70 -6.11
C LEU A 91 17.42 -5.80 -7.31
N PHE A 92 16.28 -5.10 -7.30
CA PHE A 92 15.23 -5.24 -8.30
C PHE A 92 15.08 -4.00 -9.19
N PRO A 93 14.82 -4.17 -10.49
CA PRO A 93 14.65 -3.05 -11.41
C PRO A 93 13.35 -2.28 -11.12
N ILE A 94 13.39 -0.96 -11.28
CA ILE A 94 12.27 -0.05 -10.95
C ILE A 94 10.98 -0.35 -11.71
N GLY A 95 11.06 -0.82 -12.96
CA GLY A 95 9.86 -1.18 -13.74
C GLY A 95 9.08 -2.33 -13.11
N LEU A 96 9.79 -3.37 -12.67
CA LEU A 96 9.21 -4.54 -12.02
C LEU A 96 8.63 -4.19 -10.65
N LEU A 97 9.31 -3.32 -9.88
CA LEU A 97 8.76 -2.80 -8.62
C LEU A 97 7.50 -1.95 -8.87
N GLY A 98 7.51 -1.13 -9.93
CA GLY A 98 6.36 -0.32 -10.34
C GLY A 98 5.13 -1.16 -10.68
N GLU A 99 5.31 -2.26 -11.43
CA GLU A 99 4.24 -3.20 -11.74
C GLU A 99 3.66 -3.86 -10.47
N LEU A 100 4.53 -4.30 -9.55
CA LEU A 100 4.12 -4.92 -8.29
C LEU A 100 3.36 -3.95 -7.37
N VAL A 101 3.83 -2.70 -7.26
CA VAL A 101 3.14 -1.67 -6.48
C VAL A 101 1.81 -1.31 -7.13
N SER A 102 1.77 -1.19 -8.46
CA SER A 102 0.55 -0.84 -9.19
C SER A 102 -0.54 -1.91 -9.04
N ILE A 103 -0.22 -3.20 -9.25
CA ILE A 103 -1.23 -4.25 -9.10
C ILE A 103 -1.76 -4.33 -7.67
N GLY A 104 -0.89 -4.15 -6.66
CA GLY A 104 -1.27 -4.22 -5.25
C GLY A 104 -2.17 -3.06 -4.82
N THR A 105 -1.84 -1.84 -5.26
CA THR A 105 -2.63 -0.64 -4.97
C THR A 105 -3.98 -0.66 -5.69
N LEU A 106 -4.03 -1.09 -6.96
CA LEU A 106 -5.27 -1.29 -7.70
C LEU A 106 -6.17 -2.34 -7.02
N LEU A 107 -5.60 -3.47 -6.60
CA LEU A 107 -6.35 -4.48 -5.85
C LEU A 107 -6.90 -3.91 -4.53
N ALA A 108 -6.09 -3.17 -3.77
CA ALA A 108 -6.53 -2.52 -2.54
C ALA A 108 -7.69 -1.56 -2.80
N PHE A 109 -7.66 -0.78 -3.88
CA PHE A 109 -8.77 0.10 -4.27
C PHE A 109 -10.03 -0.67 -4.66
N VAL A 110 -9.91 -1.79 -5.38
CA VAL A 110 -11.05 -2.68 -5.67
C VAL A 110 -11.69 -3.18 -4.37
N ILE A 111 -10.87 -3.67 -3.42
CA ILE A 111 -11.33 -4.16 -2.12
C ILE A 111 -12.00 -3.04 -1.31
N VAL A 112 -11.42 -1.84 -1.26
CA VAL A 112 -12.01 -0.69 -0.54
C VAL A 112 -13.34 -0.27 -1.17
N CYS A 113 -13.42 -0.19 -2.50
CA CYS A 113 -14.68 0.12 -3.19
C CYS A 113 -15.76 -0.93 -2.93
N GLY A 114 -15.39 -2.22 -2.97
CA GLY A 114 -16.28 -3.32 -2.58
C GLY A 114 -16.72 -3.22 -1.11
N GLY A 115 -15.78 -2.91 -0.21
CA GLY A 115 -16.02 -2.70 1.21
C GLY A 115 -17.04 -1.60 1.49
N ILE A 116 -17.03 -0.51 0.71
CA ILE A 116 -18.04 0.55 0.82
C ILE A 116 -19.45 0.03 0.48
N LEU A 117 -19.58 -0.83 -0.55
CA LEU A 117 -20.85 -1.44 -0.93
C LEU A 117 -21.35 -2.44 0.13
N VAL A 118 -20.44 -3.21 0.73
CA VAL A 118 -20.75 -4.17 1.80
C VAL A 118 -21.16 -3.42 3.07
N LEU A 119 -20.37 -2.44 3.53
CA LEU A 119 -20.63 -1.67 4.74
C LEU A 119 -21.96 -0.92 4.69
N ARG A 120 -22.43 -0.54 3.49
CA ARG A 120 -23.76 0.06 3.30
C ARG A 120 -24.91 -0.91 3.46
N ARG A 121 -24.70 -2.20 3.21
CA ARG A 121 -25.72 -3.24 3.43
C ARG A 121 -25.68 -3.79 4.85
N VAL A 122 -24.49 -3.97 5.42
CA VAL A 122 -24.31 -4.63 6.73
C VAL A 122 -24.53 -3.67 7.90
N GLN A 123 -24.10 -2.41 7.80
CA GLN A 123 -24.22 -1.42 8.88
C GLN A 123 -24.78 -0.09 8.36
N PRO A 124 -26.07 -0.04 8.01
CA PRO A 124 -26.68 1.16 7.43
C PRO A 124 -26.70 2.35 8.41
N ASP A 125 -26.91 2.10 9.70
CA ASP A 125 -27.14 3.13 10.73
C ASP A 125 -25.86 3.80 11.27
N LEU A 126 -24.69 3.40 10.78
CA LEU A 126 -23.42 3.95 11.23
C LEU A 126 -23.34 5.47 10.93
N PRO A 127 -22.97 6.33 11.90
CA PRO A 127 -22.79 7.76 11.64
C PRO A 127 -21.62 7.97 10.67
N ARG A 128 -21.90 8.58 9.51
CA ARG A 128 -20.93 8.80 8.42
C ARG A 128 -20.73 10.31 8.21
N PRO A 129 -19.65 10.92 8.73
CA PRO A 129 -19.36 12.34 8.56
C PRO A 129 -19.19 12.73 7.09
N PHE A 130 -18.66 11.82 6.28
CA PHE A 130 -18.59 11.95 4.83
C PHE A 130 -19.32 10.77 4.16
N ARG A 131 -20.16 11.07 3.16
CA ARG A 131 -20.87 10.08 2.36
C ARG A 131 -20.43 10.22 0.91
N THR A 132 -19.98 9.13 0.32
CA THR A 132 -19.69 9.08 -1.11
C THR A 132 -20.96 9.44 -1.90
N PRO A 133 -20.88 10.43 -2.82
CA PRO A 133 -22.02 10.80 -3.65
C PRO A 133 -22.32 9.67 -4.64
N TRP A 134 -23.58 9.56 -5.10
CA TRP A 134 -24.01 8.60 -6.14
C TRP A 134 -23.62 7.13 -5.87
N VAL A 135 -23.82 6.66 -4.65
CA VAL A 135 -23.74 5.21 -4.37
C VAL A 135 -25.00 4.52 -4.88
N PRO A 136 -24.88 3.36 -5.55
CA PRO A 136 -23.69 2.50 -5.69
C PRO A 136 -22.80 2.77 -6.93
N VAL A 137 -23.16 3.73 -7.77
CA VAL A 137 -22.51 3.98 -9.07
C VAL A 137 -21.02 4.29 -8.91
N VAL A 138 -20.65 5.21 -8.02
CA VAL A 138 -19.25 5.62 -7.85
C VAL A 138 -18.33 4.46 -7.42
N PRO A 139 -18.64 3.67 -6.37
CA PRO A 139 -17.84 2.49 -6.03
C PRO A 139 -17.77 1.44 -7.15
N VAL A 140 -18.87 1.22 -7.89
CA VAL A 140 -18.89 0.25 -8.99
C VAL A 140 -18.00 0.72 -10.14
N LEU A 141 -18.08 1.98 -10.54
CA LEU A 141 -17.18 2.57 -11.53
C LEU A 141 -15.72 2.48 -11.09
N GLY A 142 -15.44 2.71 -9.80
CA GLY A 142 -14.10 2.54 -9.24
C GLY A 142 -13.57 1.12 -9.41
N ILE A 143 -14.39 0.10 -9.12
CA ILE A 143 -14.04 -1.32 -9.34
C ILE A 143 -13.80 -1.59 -10.83
N LEU A 144 -14.66 -1.10 -11.71
CA LEU A 144 -14.55 -1.32 -13.16
C LEU A 144 -13.28 -0.68 -13.73
N VAL A 145 -12.97 0.57 -13.36
CA VAL A 145 -11.78 1.29 -13.82
C VAL A 145 -10.52 0.62 -13.28
N CYS A 146 -10.47 0.30 -11.98
CA CYS A 146 -9.31 -0.38 -11.39
C CYS A 146 -9.11 -1.76 -12.01
N GLY A 147 -10.18 -2.53 -12.20
CA GLY A 147 -10.14 -3.85 -12.85
C GLY A 147 -9.68 -3.77 -14.30
N TYR A 148 -10.14 -2.76 -15.05
CA TYR A 148 -9.68 -2.48 -16.41
C TYR A 148 -8.18 -2.18 -16.44
N LEU A 149 -7.68 -1.31 -15.55
CA LEU A 149 -6.25 -1.02 -15.46
C LEU A 149 -5.44 -2.25 -15.08
N MET A 150 -5.94 -3.09 -14.16
CA MET A 150 -5.29 -4.37 -13.80
C MET A 150 -5.17 -5.33 -14.99
N SER A 151 -6.11 -5.31 -15.93
CA SER A 151 -6.06 -6.16 -17.13
C SER A 151 -4.94 -5.78 -18.10
N GLY A 152 -4.44 -4.54 -18.02
CA GLY A 152 -3.32 -4.06 -18.83
C GLY A 152 -1.93 -4.46 -18.31
N LEU A 153 -1.83 -5.07 -17.12
CA LEU A 153 -0.55 -5.47 -16.55
C LEU A 153 -0.10 -6.86 -17.05
N PRO A 154 1.23 -7.11 -17.14
CA PRO A 154 1.76 -8.41 -17.55
C PRO A 154 1.21 -9.59 -16.72
N ARG A 155 1.07 -10.75 -17.36
CA ARG A 155 0.60 -11.98 -16.69
C ARG A 155 1.52 -12.40 -15.54
N ASP A 156 2.81 -12.09 -15.63
CA ASP A 156 3.78 -12.35 -14.57
C ASP A 156 3.41 -11.63 -13.27
N THR A 157 2.89 -10.41 -13.36
CA THR A 157 2.49 -9.62 -12.19
C THR A 157 1.28 -10.27 -11.49
N TRP A 158 0.35 -10.84 -12.26
CA TRP A 158 -0.80 -11.59 -11.72
C TRP A 158 -0.37 -12.84 -10.98
N ILE A 159 0.57 -13.62 -11.53
CA ILE A 159 1.09 -14.82 -10.87
C ILE A 159 1.75 -14.44 -9.54
N ARG A 160 2.58 -13.38 -9.52
CA ARG A 160 3.23 -12.91 -8.28
C ARG A 160 2.22 -12.45 -7.24
N LEU A 161 1.16 -11.76 -7.66
CA LEU A 161 0.06 -11.37 -6.77
C LEU A 161 -0.62 -12.61 -6.17
N LEU A 162 -0.96 -13.60 -6.99
CA LEU A 162 -1.60 -14.84 -6.53
C LEU A 162 -0.69 -15.62 -5.58
N VAL A 163 0.60 -15.72 -5.87
CA VAL A 163 1.59 -16.34 -4.97
C VAL A 163 1.65 -15.60 -3.64
N TRP A 164 1.67 -14.26 -3.66
CA TRP A 164 1.70 -13.45 -2.45
C TRP A 164 0.41 -13.59 -1.62
N MET A 165 -0.75 -13.62 -2.28
CA MET A 165 -2.04 -13.90 -1.63
C MET A 165 -2.09 -15.31 -1.05
N GLY A 166 -1.58 -16.31 -1.77
CA GLY A 166 -1.45 -17.68 -1.29
C GLY A 166 -0.57 -17.76 -0.05
N LEU A 167 0.60 -17.10 -0.07
CA LEU A 167 1.49 -17.03 1.09
C LEU A 167 0.81 -16.36 2.30
N GLY A 168 0.12 -15.24 2.07
CA GLY A 168 -0.66 -14.57 3.10
C GLY A 168 -1.75 -15.47 3.70
N MET A 169 -2.41 -16.26 2.86
CA MET A 169 -3.43 -17.22 3.28
C MET A 169 -2.84 -18.37 4.11
N VAL A 170 -1.67 -18.89 3.73
CA VAL A 170 -0.94 -19.91 4.51
C VAL A 170 -0.54 -19.37 5.88
N ILE A 171 -0.01 -18.14 5.96
CA ILE A 171 0.34 -17.50 7.23
C ILE A 171 -0.93 -17.28 8.08
N TYR A 172 -2.03 -16.85 7.45
CA TYR A 172 -3.31 -16.66 8.12
C TYR A 172 -3.87 -17.96 8.70
N PHE A 173 -3.92 -19.04 7.92
CA PHE A 173 -4.43 -20.33 8.40
C PHE A 173 -3.48 -21.00 9.41
N GLY A 174 -2.16 -20.87 9.22
CA GLY A 174 -1.17 -21.46 10.12
C GLY A 174 -1.07 -20.75 11.48
N TYR A 175 -0.98 -19.41 11.47
CA TYR A 175 -0.75 -18.60 12.67
C TYR A 175 -1.99 -17.78 13.05
N GLY A 176 -2.57 -17.05 12.09
CA GLY A 176 -3.64 -16.08 12.31
C GLY A 176 -4.92 -16.69 12.89
N MET A 177 -5.38 -17.85 12.41
CA MET A 177 -6.58 -18.51 12.96
C MET A 177 -6.43 -18.89 14.43
N ARG A 178 -5.23 -19.29 14.86
CA ARG A 178 -4.98 -19.77 16.24
C ARG A 178 -4.76 -18.63 17.23
N HIS A 179 -4.36 -17.45 16.75
CA HIS A 179 -3.99 -16.29 17.59
C HIS A 179 -4.88 -15.07 17.39
N SER A 180 -5.84 -15.09 16.45
CA SER A 180 -6.71 -13.95 16.20
C SER A 180 -7.58 -13.63 17.42
N VAL A 181 -7.39 -12.43 17.96
CA VAL A 181 -8.10 -11.93 19.14
C VAL A 181 -9.59 -11.69 18.84
N LEU A 182 -9.95 -11.46 17.58
CA LEU A 182 -11.34 -11.27 17.12
C LEU A 182 -12.18 -12.55 17.28
N ALA A 183 -11.59 -13.74 17.05
CA ALA A 183 -12.27 -15.02 17.29
C ALA A 183 -12.53 -15.26 18.79
N ARG A 184 -11.66 -14.73 19.66
CA ARG A 184 -11.76 -14.89 21.12
C ARG A 184 -12.77 -13.90 21.74
N ARG A 185 -12.80 -12.65 21.27
CA ARG A 185 -13.78 -11.62 21.72
C ARG A 185 -15.21 -11.89 21.26
N GLY A 186 -15.41 -12.60 20.14
CA GLY A 186 -16.75 -13.03 19.70
C GLY A 186 -17.41 -14.06 20.63
N GLY A 187 -16.64 -14.78 21.44
CA GLY A 187 -17.16 -15.72 22.45
C GLY A 187 -17.54 -15.05 23.78
N GLU A 188 -16.86 -13.97 24.17
CA GLU A 188 -17.08 -13.28 25.46
C GLU A 188 -18.28 -12.31 25.42
N GLY A 189 -18.70 -11.87 24.23
CA GLY A 189 -19.87 -10.99 24.05
C GLY A 189 -21.23 -11.69 24.18
N SER A 190 -21.26 -13.04 24.26
CA SER A 190 -22.48 -13.84 24.45
C SER A 190 -22.68 -14.31 25.89
N SER A 191 -21.81 -13.90 26.82
CA SER A 191 -21.81 -14.32 28.22
C SER A 191 -21.79 -13.14 29.19
N ALA A 192 -22.46 -12.04 28.85
CA ALA A 192 -22.84 -11.01 29.82
C ALA A 192 -24.35 -11.21 30.14
N PRO A 193 -24.71 -11.49 31.41
CA PRO A 193 -26.09 -11.67 31.84
C PRO A 193 -26.92 -10.39 31.75
#